data_AF-A0A2N5UJX8-F1
#
_entry.id   AF-A0A2N5UJX8-F1
#
_cell.length_a   1.000
_cell.length_b   1.000
_cell.length_c   1.000
_cell.angle_alpha   90.00
_cell.angle_beta   90.00
_cell.angle_gamma   90.00
#
_symmetry.space_group_name_H-M   'P 1'
#
loop_
_entity.id
_entity.type
_entity.pdbx_description
1 polymer ?
#
loop_
_entity_poly.entity_id
_entity_poly.type
_entity_poly.pdbx_seq_one_letter_code
_entity_poly.pdbx_strand_id
1 'polypeptide(L)'
;MTLKVEIVTQHLNNLEQFVKDLPVHVNRRKVISTWDFFVQGQITFEKMTKTLRIQDNAALGETALDLAFLRNYPQHFTTKAFTHHEKMQAIQCLRLLLDNLPDDQSALASTILPPGMTTCALEKH
;
A
#
# COMPACT_ATOMS: atom_id res chain seq x y z
N MET A 1 -11.47 -22.30 -9.57
CA MET A 1 -10.98 -21.00 -10.08
C MET A 1 -11.64 -19.79 -9.39
N THR A 2 -12.23 -19.94 -8.20
CA THR A 2 -13.09 -18.91 -7.55
C THR A 2 -12.37 -17.99 -6.55
N LEU A 3 -11.32 -18.48 -5.88
CA LEU A 3 -10.66 -17.76 -4.78
C LEU A 3 -10.04 -16.41 -5.18
N LYS A 4 -9.51 -16.31 -6.41
CA LYS A 4 -8.90 -15.06 -6.90
C LYS A 4 -9.92 -13.96 -7.16
N VAL A 5 -11.10 -14.31 -7.67
CA VAL A 5 -12.17 -13.35 -7.95
C VAL A 5 -12.74 -12.82 -6.65
N GLU A 6 -12.98 -13.70 -5.67
CA GLU A 6 -13.47 -13.31 -4.34
C GLU A 6 -12.52 -12.33 -3.63
N ILE A 7 -11.21 -12.58 -3.67
CA ILE A 7 -10.18 -11.69 -3.11
C ILE A 7 -10.22 -10.30 -3.76
N VAL A 8 -10.28 -10.26 -5.10
CA VAL A 8 -10.33 -8.98 -5.84
C VAL A 8 -11.62 -8.23 -5.52
N THR A 9 -12.76 -8.91 -5.50
CA THR A 9 -14.05 -8.31 -5.15
C THR A 9 -14.04 -7.75 -3.74
N GLN A 10 -13.53 -8.50 -2.76
CA GLN A 10 -13.43 -8.03 -1.38
C GLN A 10 -12.52 -6.81 -1.27
N HIS A 11 -11.38 -6.81 -1.96
CA HIS A 11 -10.47 -5.67 -1.98
C HIS A 11 -11.12 -4.41 -2.56
N LEU A 12 -11.84 -4.54 -3.67
CA LEU A 12 -12.58 -3.43 -4.29
C LEU A 12 -13.70 -2.90 -3.38
N ASN A 13 -14.45 -3.78 -2.73
CA ASN A 13 -15.49 -3.38 -1.76
C ASN A 13 -14.88 -2.61 -0.58
N ASN A 14 -13.76 -3.08 -0.04
CA ASN A 14 -13.08 -2.41 1.05
C ASN A 14 -12.51 -1.04 0.62
N LEU A 15 -12.01 -0.92 -0.62
CA LEU A 15 -11.60 0.37 -1.19
C LEU A 15 -12.77 1.34 -1.35
N GLU A 16 -13.92 0.86 -1.85
CA GLU A 16 -15.11 1.69 -1.98
C GLU A 16 -15.58 2.19 -0.60
N GLN A 17 -15.58 1.31 0.40
CA GLN A 17 -15.93 1.67 1.77
C GLN A 17 -14.95 2.69 2.36
N PHE A 18 -13.64 2.47 2.19
CA PHE A 18 -12.61 3.42 2.61
C PHE A 18 -12.85 4.83 2.05
N VAL A 19 -13.18 4.93 0.75
CA VAL A 19 -13.48 6.22 0.10
C VAL A 19 -14.75 6.87 0.66
N LYS A 20 -15.76 6.08 1.03
CA LYS A 20 -16.99 6.57 1.67
C LYS A 20 -16.76 7.08 3.10
N ASP A 21 -15.82 6.46 3.81
CA ASP A 21 -15.48 6.80 5.21
C ASP A 21 -14.54 8.01 5.32
N LEU A 22 -14.02 8.51 4.19
CA LEU A 22 -13.23 9.74 4.18
C LEU A 22 -14.07 10.95 4.65
N PRO A 23 -13.46 11.90 5.40
CA PRO A 23 -14.15 13.11 5.81
C PRO A 23 -14.74 13.88 4.62
N VAL A 24 -15.97 14.40 4.79
CA VAL A 24 -16.75 15.08 3.72
C VAL A 24 -15.97 16.23 3.05
N HIS A 25 -15.09 16.88 3.81
CA HIS A 25 -14.32 18.04 3.36
C HIS A 25 -12.98 17.68 2.69
N VAL A 26 -12.70 16.39 2.47
CA VAL A 26 -11.55 15.94 1.68
C VAL A 26 -11.76 16.31 0.22
N ASN A 27 -10.72 16.86 -0.42
CA ASN A 27 -10.77 17.16 -1.84
C ASN A 27 -10.74 15.85 -2.65
N ARG A 28 -11.91 15.42 -3.15
CA ARG A 28 -12.06 14.19 -3.95
C ARG A 28 -11.11 14.11 -5.15
N ARG A 29 -10.76 15.24 -5.77
CA ARG A 29 -9.79 15.25 -6.89
C ARG A 29 -8.39 14.82 -6.47
N LYS A 30 -8.04 15.01 -5.19
CA LYS A 30 -6.74 14.61 -4.64
C LYS A 30 -6.74 13.19 -4.10
N VAL A 31 -7.90 12.56 -3.88
CA VAL A 31 -7.97 11.21 -3.29
C VAL A 31 -7.25 10.20 -4.18
N ILE A 32 -7.58 10.17 -5.47
CA ILE A 32 -7.00 9.22 -6.43
C ILE A 32 -5.49 9.42 -6.54
N SER A 33 -5.03 10.65 -6.80
CA SER A 33 -3.58 10.90 -6.95
C SER A 33 -2.80 10.66 -5.66
N THR A 34 -3.36 11.00 -4.50
CA THR A 34 -2.73 10.71 -3.19
C THR A 34 -2.63 9.21 -2.96
N TRP A 35 -3.69 8.46 -3.29
CA TRP A 35 -3.70 7.01 -3.20
C TRP A 35 -2.64 6.38 -4.10
N ASP A 36 -2.60 6.77 -5.38
CA ASP A 36 -1.63 6.23 -6.35
C ASP A 36 -0.19 6.51 -5.92
N PHE A 37 0.10 7.74 -5.48
CA PHE A 37 1.42 8.09 -4.98
C PHE A 37 1.79 7.31 -3.72
N PHE A 38 0.84 7.08 -2.81
CA PHE A 38 1.10 6.34 -1.58
C PHE A 38 1.40 4.86 -1.88
N VAL A 39 0.57 4.22 -2.69
CA VAL A 39 0.74 2.82 -3.07
C VAL A 39 2.05 2.58 -3.82
N GLN A 40 2.49 3.54 -4.64
CA GLN A 40 3.78 3.50 -5.34
C GLN A 40 4.98 3.83 -4.44
N GLY A 41 4.77 4.10 -3.15
CA GLY A 41 5.82 4.48 -2.22
C GLY A 41 6.41 5.88 -2.45
N GLN A 42 5.76 6.73 -3.26
CA GLN A 42 6.25 8.08 -3.57
C GLN A 42 5.95 9.11 -2.47
N ILE A 43 4.94 8.86 -1.63
CA ILE A 43 4.66 9.67 -0.45
C ILE A 43 4.61 8.80 0.80
N THR A 44 4.95 9.40 1.94
CA THR A 44 4.91 8.72 3.24
C THR A 44 3.48 8.50 3.73
N PHE A 45 3.30 7.56 4.66
CA PHE A 45 2.04 7.36 5.36
C PHE A 45 1.54 8.65 6.02
N GLU A 46 2.41 9.38 6.72
CA GLU A 46 2.09 10.68 7.32
C GLU A 46 1.59 11.70 6.28
N LYS A 47 2.24 11.77 5.12
CA LYS A 47 1.84 12.69 4.05
C LYS A 47 0.47 12.32 3.48
N MET A 48 0.22 11.03 3.30
CA MET A 48 -1.06 10.49 2.83
C MET A 48 -2.17 10.82 3.84
N THR A 49 -2.00 10.46 5.12
CA THR A 49 -3.03 10.66 6.14
C THR A 49 -3.35 12.13 6.35
N LYS A 50 -2.33 13.01 6.32
CA LYS A 50 -2.53 14.47 6.38
C LYS A 50 -3.28 15.01 5.16
N THR A 51 -3.00 14.51 3.96
CA THR A 51 -3.64 14.97 2.71
C THR A 51 -5.11 14.53 2.64
N LEU A 52 -5.39 13.33 3.14
CA LEU A 52 -6.75 12.78 3.27
C LEU A 52 -7.45 13.21 4.56
N ARG A 53 -6.78 13.99 5.44
CA ARG A 53 -7.32 14.48 6.72
C ARG A 53 -7.80 13.37 7.65
N ILE A 54 -7.07 12.27 7.68
CA ILE A 54 -7.34 11.09 8.51
C ILE A 54 -6.22 10.84 9.55
N GLN A 55 -5.31 11.80 9.75
CA GLN A 55 -4.17 11.60 10.69
C GLN A 55 -4.60 11.33 12.13
N ASP A 56 -5.77 11.84 12.54
CA ASP A 56 -6.33 11.66 13.87
C ASP A 56 -7.27 10.43 13.94
N ASN A 57 -7.47 9.71 12.82
CA ASN A 57 -8.29 8.51 12.74
C ASN A 57 -7.40 7.29 12.49
N ALA A 58 -6.85 6.73 13.58
CA ALA A 58 -5.95 5.59 13.54
C ALA A 58 -6.54 4.39 12.79
N ALA A 59 -7.82 4.06 13.02
CA ALA A 59 -8.49 2.93 12.38
C ALA A 59 -8.57 3.08 10.84
N LEU A 60 -8.92 4.28 10.37
CA LEU A 60 -8.99 4.58 8.94
C LEU A 60 -7.59 4.65 8.31
N GLY A 61 -6.60 5.12 9.06
CA GLY A 61 -5.19 5.06 8.69
C GLY A 61 -4.69 3.63 8.50
N GLU A 62 -4.91 2.73 9.47
CA GLU A 62 -4.56 1.31 9.34
C GLU A 62 -5.26 0.66 8.15
N THR A 63 -6.54 0.96 7.95
CA THR A 63 -7.31 0.44 6.80
C THR A 63 -6.68 0.86 5.48
N ALA A 64 -6.25 2.12 5.34
CA ALA A 64 -5.56 2.60 4.14
C ALA A 64 -4.22 1.86 3.93
N LEU A 65 -3.48 1.62 5.01
CA LEU A 65 -2.20 0.91 4.98
C LEU A 65 -2.38 -0.56 4.56
N ASP A 66 -3.38 -1.24 5.10
CA ASP A 66 -3.73 -2.62 4.75
C ASP A 66 -4.11 -2.75 3.28
N LEU A 67 -4.96 -1.84 2.79
CA LEU A 67 -5.37 -1.83 1.40
C LEU A 67 -4.19 -1.56 0.47
N ALA A 68 -3.31 -0.61 0.81
CA ALA A 68 -2.14 -0.32 -0.01
C ALA A 68 -1.16 -1.51 -0.04
N PHE A 69 -0.94 -2.14 1.11
CA PHE A 69 -0.10 -3.34 1.20
C PHE A 69 -0.67 -4.49 0.36
N LEU A 70 -1.95 -4.81 0.51
CA LEU A 70 -2.60 -5.90 -0.23
C LEU A 70 -2.67 -5.66 -1.73
N ARG A 71 -2.75 -4.40 -2.17
CA ARG A 71 -2.68 -4.06 -3.59
C ARG A 71 -1.32 -4.44 -4.19
N ASN A 72 -0.24 -4.23 -3.45
CA ASN A 72 1.12 -4.52 -3.90
C ASN A 72 1.52 -5.98 -3.69
N TYR A 73 0.94 -6.63 -2.68
CA TYR A 73 1.25 -8.02 -2.33
C TYR A 73 -0.02 -8.87 -2.13
N PRO A 74 -0.79 -9.12 -3.20
CA PRO A 74 -2.08 -9.82 -3.12
C PRO A 74 -1.98 -11.25 -2.60
N GLN A 75 -0.81 -11.89 -2.73
CA GLN A 75 -0.51 -13.21 -2.15
C GLN A 75 -0.65 -13.26 -0.63
N HIS A 76 -0.59 -12.10 0.05
CA HIS A 76 -0.67 -12.02 1.51
C HIS A 76 -2.07 -11.85 2.07
N PHE A 77 -3.10 -11.80 1.22
CA PHE A 77 -4.50 -11.58 1.61
C PHE A 77 -5.00 -12.56 2.68
N THR A 78 -4.57 -13.82 2.63
CA THR A 78 -4.98 -14.88 3.56
C THR A 78 -3.87 -15.34 4.51
N THR A 79 -2.74 -14.64 4.54
CA THR A 79 -1.54 -15.07 5.27
C THR A 79 -1.37 -14.33 6.59
N LYS A 80 -0.28 -14.65 7.32
CA LYS A 80 0.10 -14.10 8.63
C LYS A 80 -0.15 -12.58 8.72
N ALA A 81 -0.64 -12.13 9.88
CA ALA A 81 -0.78 -10.72 10.17
C ALA A 81 0.59 -10.02 10.13
N PHE A 82 0.72 -9.01 9.26
CA PHE A 82 1.86 -8.11 9.22
C PHE A 82 1.64 -6.96 10.21
N THR A 83 2.72 -6.52 10.84
CA THR A 83 2.71 -5.33 11.70
C THR A 83 2.59 -4.07 10.84
N HIS A 84 2.14 -2.97 11.46
CA HIS A 84 2.11 -1.65 10.84
C HIS A 84 3.45 -1.26 10.22
N HIS A 85 4.54 -1.46 10.98
CA HIS A 85 5.89 -1.11 10.55
C HIS A 85 6.32 -1.91 9.32
N GLU A 86 6.05 -3.21 9.28
CA GLU A 86 6.36 -4.06 8.13
C GLU A 86 5.59 -3.62 6.87
N LYS A 87 4.30 -3.28 6.99
CA LYS A 87 3.53 -2.80 5.83
C LYS A 87 4.07 -1.49 5.28
N MET A 88 4.39 -0.55 6.17
CA MET A 88 4.98 0.75 5.79
C MET A 88 6.31 0.57 5.08
N GLN A 89 7.21 -0.25 5.65
CA GLN A 89 8.51 -0.49 5.07
C GLN A 89 8.39 -1.19 3.71
N ALA A 90 7.48 -2.16 3.56
CA ALA A 90 7.25 -2.83 2.29
C ALA A 90 6.83 -1.85 1.17
N ILE A 91 5.87 -0.96 1.46
CA ILE A 91 5.41 0.06 0.50
C ILE A 91 6.53 1.03 0.12
N GLN A 92 7.36 1.45 1.07
CA GLN A 92 8.49 2.34 0.79
C GLN A 92 9.60 1.64 -0.01
N CYS A 93 9.89 0.39 0.33
CA CYS A 93 10.88 -0.44 -0.36
C CYS A 93 10.49 -0.72 -1.81
N LEU A 94 9.19 -0.85 -2.11
CA LEU A 94 8.70 -1.03 -3.47
C LEU A 94 9.22 0.07 -4.41
N ARG A 95 9.25 1.33 -3.94
CA ARG A 95 9.77 2.45 -4.73
C ARG A 95 11.25 2.27 -5.09
N LEU A 96 12.07 1.93 -4.09
CA LEU A 96 13.50 1.71 -4.27
C LEU A 96 13.78 0.53 -5.21
N LEU A 97 12.98 -0.54 -5.11
CA LEU A 97 13.10 -1.68 -6.02
C LEU A 97 12.75 -1.28 -7.46
N LEU A 98 11.65 -0.55 -7.66
CA LEU A 98 11.23 -0.11 -9.00
C LEU A 98 12.22 0.88 -9.64
N ASP A 99 12.86 1.74 -8.87
CA ASP A 99 13.85 2.70 -9.38
C ASP A 99 15.20 2.03 -9.75
N ASN A 100 15.48 0.81 -9.25
CA ASN A 100 16.73 0.08 -9.48
C ASN A 100 16.58 -1.19 -10.35
N LEU A 101 15.36 -1.52 -10.79
CA LEU A 101 15.12 -2.69 -11.65
C LEU A 101 15.28 -2.30 -13.13
N PRO A 102 16.00 -3.10 -13.93
CA PRO A 102 15.96 -2.99 -15.39
C PRO A 102 14.52 -3.15 -15.89
N ASP A 103 14.12 -2.38 -16.91
CA ASP A 103 12.74 -2.33 -17.41
C ASP A 103 12.09 -3.72 -17.65
N ASP A 104 12.90 -4.73 -18.01
CA ASP A 104 12.45 -6.09 -18.26
C ASP A 104 12.07 -6.92 -17.00
N GLN A 105 12.34 -6.42 -15.79
CA GLN A 105 12.09 -7.15 -14.52
C GLN A 105 11.12 -6.46 -13.55
N SER A 106 10.49 -5.34 -13.95
CA SER A 106 9.52 -4.61 -13.13
C SER A 106 8.36 -5.49 -12.62
N ALA A 107 7.90 -6.45 -13.44
CA ALA A 107 6.82 -7.37 -13.06
C ALA A 107 7.18 -8.33 -11.92
N LEU A 108 8.47 -8.61 -11.69
CA LEU A 108 8.93 -9.48 -10.61
C LEU A 108 9.00 -8.75 -9.26
N ALA A 109 9.01 -7.41 -9.24
CA ALA A 109 9.07 -6.61 -8.02
C ALA A 109 7.90 -6.86 -7.07
N SER A 110 6.68 -7.11 -7.60
CA SER A 110 5.49 -7.45 -6.78
C SER A 110 5.57 -8.84 -6.13
N THR A 111 6.59 -9.63 -6.51
CA THR A 111 6.88 -10.96 -5.93
C THR A 111 7.97 -10.87 -4.85
N ILE A 112 8.68 -9.74 -4.74
CA ILE A 112 9.83 -9.58 -3.84
C ILE A 112 9.37 -8.96 -2.51
N LEU A 113 9.21 -9.89 -1.55
CA LEU A 113 9.07 -9.82 -0.08
C LEU A 113 7.67 -9.56 0.49
N PRO A 114 7.23 -10.28 1.56
CA PRO A 114 8.04 -10.77 2.71
C PRO A 114 7.91 -12.30 3.02
N PRO A 115 8.88 -12.90 3.77
CA PRO A 115 8.94 -12.78 5.24
C PRO A 115 10.32 -12.37 5.80
N GLY A 116 10.34 -11.43 6.77
CA GLY A 116 11.51 -11.06 7.57
C GLY A 116 12.44 -9.98 7.00
N MET A 117 11.98 -9.23 5.99
CA MET A 117 12.61 -8.09 5.29
C MET A 117 14.07 -7.75 5.66
N THR A 118 15.02 -8.42 5.01
CA THR A 118 16.39 -7.92 4.82
C THR A 118 16.68 -7.82 3.33
N THR A 119 16.45 -6.64 2.77
CA THR A 119 17.32 -5.90 1.83
C THR A 119 16.65 -4.58 1.43
N CYS A 120 16.41 -3.72 2.42
CA CYS A 120 16.42 -2.26 2.20
C CYS A 120 17.62 -1.63 2.90
N ALA A 121 18.74 -2.36 2.84
CA ALA A 121 20.08 -1.85 3.06
C ALA A 121 20.81 -1.93 1.71
N LEU A 122 20.36 -1.16 0.73
CA LEU A 122 21.24 -0.80 -0.39
C LEU A 122 22.04 0.41 0.08
N GLU A 123 23.10 0.05 0.81
CA GLU A 123 24.40 0.69 0.93
C GLU A 123 24.45 2.19 0.59
N LYS A 124 24.54 3.00 1.66
CA LYS A 124 25.18 4.31 1.57
C LYS A 124 26.64 4.09 1.17
N HIS A 125 26.98 4.39 -0.08
CA HIS A 125 28.33 4.78 -0.49
C HIS A 125 28.25 6.07 -1.30
#